data_AF-A0A6N7Z1I0-F1
#
_entry.id   AF-A0A6N7Z1I0-F1
#
_cell.length_a   1.000
_cell.length_b   1.000
_cell.length_c   1.000
_cell.angle_alpha   90.00
_cell.angle_beta   90.00
_cell.angle_gamma   90.00
#
_symmetry.space_group_name_H-M   'P 1'
#
loop_
_entity.id
_entity.type
_entity.pdbx_description
1 polymer ?
#
loop_
_entity_poly.entity_id
_entity_poly.type
_entity_poly.pdbx_seq_one_letter_code
_entity_poly.pdbx_strand_id
1 'polypeptide(L)'
;MAPHADRPPRATGLARSAGAAVDYAGSRAKPFAAIPDDGGQARPDRATPHAGGDRSAHGRASFAEVSVDQITRRAGVSRPTFYAYFRDKRDLVLRLGEALERDVAASAAPWLEASQGSPRSTLEAVLGAFTRHRSTVRALVETVSYDAEVAAFWHLLHERFLQSAELRITREAPGIDPEVALARAYVLVWMTERVFTEHLSSPRVDEGRLLDALDAVWKLAIEPE
;
A
#
# COMPACT_ATOMS: atom_id res chain seq x y z
N MET A 1 -26.44 38.91 37.11
CA MET A 1 -25.15 38.37 37.60
C MET A 1 -25.08 36.91 37.19
N ALA A 2 -24.25 36.57 36.20
CA ALA A 2 -23.87 35.18 35.89
C ALA A 2 -22.85 34.67 36.93
N PRO A 3 -22.62 33.35 37.04
CA PRO A 3 -21.59 32.67 36.23
C PRO A 3 -22.05 31.30 35.63
N HIS A 4 -21.73 31.00 34.37
CA HIS A 4 -20.62 30.14 33.89
C HIS A 4 -20.77 28.65 34.33
N ALA A 5 -21.52 27.82 33.58
CA ALA A 5 -21.09 26.97 32.45
C ALA A 5 -20.15 25.81 32.83
N ASP A 6 -20.67 24.58 32.78
CA ASP A 6 -19.88 23.43 32.35
C ASP A 6 -20.79 22.44 31.61
N ARG A 7 -20.59 22.33 30.29
CA ARG A 7 -21.33 21.47 29.37
C ARG A 7 -20.28 20.49 28.81
N PRO A 8 -20.53 19.18 28.82
CA PRO A 8 -19.53 18.22 28.34
C PRO A 8 -19.19 18.52 26.87
N PRO A 9 -17.91 18.39 26.47
CA PRO A 9 -17.52 18.67 25.09
C PRO A 9 -18.22 17.69 24.15
N ARG A 10 -18.94 18.26 23.18
CA ARG A 10 -19.52 17.53 22.06
C ARG A 10 -18.39 16.89 21.26
N ALA A 11 -18.39 15.56 21.20
CA ALA A 11 -17.70 14.80 20.16
C ALA A 11 -18.27 15.23 18.80
N THR A 12 -17.58 16.14 18.12
CA THR A 12 -17.94 16.60 16.79
C THR A 12 -16.67 16.91 16.02
N GLY A 13 -16.42 16.13 14.97
CA GLY A 13 -15.70 16.63 13.80
C GLY A 13 -14.34 16.01 13.49
N LEU A 14 -14.26 14.69 13.29
CA LEU A 14 -13.22 14.09 12.42
C LEU A 14 -13.79 13.18 11.31
N ALA A 15 -15.12 13.13 11.17
CA ALA A 15 -15.80 12.57 10.01
C ALA A 15 -16.06 13.68 8.97
N ARG A 16 -15.00 14.16 8.30
CA ARG A 16 -15.11 14.89 7.02
C ARG A 16 -13.74 15.16 6.37
N SER A 17 -13.13 14.13 5.81
CA SER A 17 -12.19 14.26 4.69
C SER A 17 -12.13 13.01 3.79
N ALA A 18 -13.17 12.17 3.81
CA ALA A 18 -13.34 11.04 2.90
C ALA A 18 -13.84 11.46 1.49
N GLY A 19 -13.41 12.62 0.98
CA GLY A 19 -14.07 13.28 -0.15
C GLY A 19 -13.13 14.07 -1.04
N ALA A 20 -12.10 13.42 -1.56
CA ALA A 20 -11.45 13.82 -2.81
C ALA A 20 -10.65 12.65 -3.41
N ALA A 21 -11.25 11.46 -3.49
CA ALA A 21 -10.82 10.50 -4.50
C ALA A 21 -11.19 11.14 -5.84
N VAL A 22 -10.21 11.66 -6.56
CA VAL A 22 -10.40 12.19 -7.91
C VAL A 22 -10.91 11.03 -8.76
N ASP A 23 -12.18 11.08 -9.11
CA ASP A 23 -12.89 10.02 -9.81
C ASP A 23 -12.37 9.94 -11.26
N TYR A 24 -11.26 9.23 -11.45
CA TYR A 24 -10.72 8.88 -12.76
C TYR A 24 -11.42 7.61 -13.27
N ALA A 25 -12.74 7.50 -13.25
CA ALA A 25 -13.42 6.37 -13.89
C ALA A 25 -13.37 6.53 -15.42
N GLY A 26 -12.43 5.85 -16.07
CA GLY A 26 -12.22 5.88 -17.52
C GLY A 26 -11.52 4.62 -18.04
N SER A 27 -12.29 3.79 -18.75
CA SER A 27 -11.99 2.45 -19.28
C SER A 27 -10.86 2.36 -20.34
N ARG A 28 -9.68 2.95 -20.12
CA ARG A 28 -8.58 2.95 -21.11
C ARG A 28 -7.17 2.68 -20.57
N ALA A 29 -6.99 2.25 -19.32
CA ALA A 29 -5.67 1.97 -18.72
C ALA A 29 -4.99 0.65 -19.18
N LYS A 30 -5.58 -0.09 -20.13
CA LYS A 30 -5.03 -1.37 -20.63
C LYS A 30 -3.60 -1.31 -21.21
N PRO A 31 -3.09 -0.24 -21.87
CA PRO A 31 -1.78 -0.32 -22.51
C PRO A 31 -0.61 -0.35 -21.52
N PHE A 32 -0.79 0.08 -20.26
CA PHE A 32 0.28 0.11 -19.24
C PHE A 32 0.14 -0.96 -18.15
N ALA A 33 -1.02 -1.65 -18.07
CA ALA A 33 -1.25 -2.74 -17.13
C ALA A 33 -0.45 -4.02 -17.46
N ALA A 34 0.18 -4.07 -18.64
CA ALA A 34 0.86 -5.24 -19.18
C ALA A 34 2.38 -5.04 -19.33
N ILE A 35 3.01 -4.14 -18.55
CA ILE A 35 4.48 -4.11 -18.50
C ILE A 35 4.93 -5.44 -17.89
N PRO A 36 5.52 -6.37 -18.66
CA PRO A 36 5.88 -7.68 -18.15
C PRO A 36 6.95 -7.51 -17.08
N ASP A 37 6.87 -8.34 -16.06
CA ASP A 37 7.89 -8.51 -15.03
C ASP A 37 9.09 -9.28 -15.60
N ASP A 38 9.75 -8.72 -16.62
CA ASP A 38 11.09 -9.19 -16.93
C ASP A 38 12.02 -8.55 -15.90
N GLY A 39 12.74 -9.40 -15.17
CA GLY A 39 13.98 -9.05 -14.49
C GLY A 39 15.08 -8.61 -15.47
N GLY A 40 14.75 -7.73 -16.41
CA GLY A 40 15.58 -7.30 -17.52
C GLY A 40 16.73 -6.45 -17.01
N GLN A 41 17.92 -7.08 -16.98
CA GLN A 41 19.19 -6.40 -17.15
C GLN A 41 19.05 -5.35 -18.25
N ALA A 42 18.96 -4.08 -17.85
CA ALA A 42 19.16 -2.99 -18.77
C ALA A 42 20.62 -3.07 -19.25
N ARG A 43 20.81 -3.49 -20.51
CA ARG A 43 22.11 -3.43 -21.18
C ARG A 43 22.52 -1.95 -21.19
N PRO A 44 23.71 -1.58 -20.69
CA PRO A 44 24.07 -0.18 -20.52
C PRO A 44 24.25 0.45 -21.91
N ASP A 45 23.34 1.34 -22.26
CA ASP A 45 23.52 2.23 -23.40
C ASP A 45 24.51 3.33 -22.97
N ARG A 46 25.57 3.52 -23.75
CA ARG A 46 26.64 4.48 -23.45
C ARG A 46 26.08 5.91 -23.53
N ALA A 47 25.90 6.58 -22.39
CA ALA A 47 26.01 8.04 -22.31
C ALA A 47 26.23 8.56 -20.87
N THR A 48 27.38 9.23 -20.69
CA THR A 48 27.76 10.28 -19.72
C THR A 48 27.63 10.04 -18.20
N PRO A 49 28.72 10.20 -17.41
CA PRO A 49 28.66 10.13 -15.96
C PRO A 49 28.14 11.45 -15.38
N HIS A 50 26.98 11.40 -14.71
CA HIS A 50 26.67 12.34 -13.64
C HIS A 50 26.90 11.63 -12.32
N ALA A 51 27.84 12.20 -11.56
CA ALA A 51 28.31 11.69 -10.30
C ALA A 51 27.27 11.91 -9.19
N GLY A 52 27.16 10.94 -8.29
CA GLY A 52 26.49 11.05 -7.00
C GLY A 52 25.16 10.31 -6.94
N GLY A 53 25.17 9.09 -6.42
CA GLY A 53 23.96 8.34 -6.16
C GLY A 53 24.27 6.91 -5.79
N ASP A 54 23.97 6.56 -4.54
CA ASP A 54 24.16 5.27 -3.93
C ASP A 54 23.63 4.14 -4.83
N ARG A 55 24.49 3.18 -5.19
CA ARG A 55 24.03 1.99 -5.90
C ARG A 55 23.20 1.19 -4.91
N SER A 56 21.88 1.36 -4.99
CA SER A 56 20.93 0.48 -4.32
C SER A 56 21.39 -0.96 -4.53
N ALA A 57 21.66 -1.67 -3.43
CA ALA A 57 22.28 -2.98 -3.37
C ALA A 57 21.46 -4.12 -4.00
N HIS A 58 20.47 -3.79 -4.83
CA HIS A 58 19.63 -4.69 -5.60
C HIS A 58 19.68 -4.19 -7.03
N GLY A 59 20.33 -4.92 -7.95
CA GLY A 59 20.72 -4.49 -9.31
C GLY A 59 19.58 -4.17 -10.30
N ARG A 60 18.56 -3.42 -9.89
CA ARG A 60 17.47 -2.89 -10.72
C ARG A 60 17.37 -1.38 -10.46
N ALA A 61 17.26 -0.60 -11.54
CA ALA A 61 17.08 0.85 -11.46
C ALA A 61 15.92 1.23 -10.54
N SER A 62 16.13 2.24 -9.73
CA SER A 62 15.12 2.85 -8.86
C SER A 62 14.02 3.47 -9.72
N PHE A 63 12.77 3.48 -9.25
CA PHE A 63 11.67 4.17 -9.92
C PHE A 63 11.97 5.67 -10.15
N ALA A 64 12.72 6.30 -9.24
CA ALA A 64 13.22 7.66 -9.42
C ALA A 64 14.09 7.79 -10.68
N GLU A 65 14.92 6.80 -10.99
CA GLU A 65 15.86 6.78 -12.12
C GLU A 65 15.20 6.41 -13.45
N VAL A 66 14.02 5.76 -13.43
CA VAL A 66 13.32 5.36 -14.65
C VAL A 66 12.80 6.60 -15.39
N SER A 67 13.16 6.79 -16.67
CA SER A 67 12.66 7.91 -17.48
C SER A 67 11.34 7.59 -18.19
N VAL A 68 10.57 8.63 -18.55
CA VAL A 68 9.35 8.48 -19.38
C VAL A 68 9.69 7.82 -20.73
N ASP A 69 10.90 8.04 -21.27
CA ASP A 69 11.36 7.36 -22.49
C ASP A 69 11.56 5.86 -22.30
N GLN A 70 12.12 5.45 -21.15
CA GLN A 70 12.27 4.04 -20.82
C GLN A 70 10.89 3.37 -20.64
N ILE A 71 9.94 4.06 -19.99
CA ILE A 71 8.56 3.59 -19.78
C ILE A 71 7.86 3.42 -21.13
N THR A 72 7.85 4.47 -21.95
CA THR A 72 7.14 4.47 -23.25
C THR A 72 7.72 3.45 -24.21
N ARG A 73 9.05 3.33 -24.28
CA ARG A 73 9.74 2.30 -25.07
C ARG A 73 9.38 0.88 -24.63
N ARG A 74 9.35 0.62 -23.32
CA ARG A 74 8.99 -0.72 -22.80
C ARG A 74 7.51 -1.04 -22.99
N ALA A 75 6.64 -0.04 -22.91
CA ALA A 75 5.20 -0.18 -23.15
C ALA A 75 4.83 -0.19 -24.65
N GLY A 76 5.77 0.06 -25.56
CA GLY A 76 5.51 0.09 -27.00
C GLY A 76 4.61 1.26 -27.44
N VAL A 77 4.62 2.38 -26.70
CA VAL A 77 3.83 3.57 -26.98
C VAL A 77 4.71 4.80 -27.17
N SER A 78 4.15 5.87 -27.75
CA SER A 78 4.89 7.13 -27.91
C SER A 78 4.87 7.99 -26.64
N ARG A 79 5.83 8.91 -26.48
CA ARG A 79 5.77 9.93 -25.40
C ARG A 79 4.49 10.77 -25.45
N PRO A 80 4.03 11.29 -26.61
CA PRO A 80 2.73 11.98 -26.67
C PRO A 80 1.58 11.10 -26.19
N THR A 81 1.60 9.80 -26.49
CA THR A 81 0.60 8.86 -25.97
C THR A 81 0.66 8.78 -24.45
N PHE A 82 1.85 8.67 -23.85
CA PHE A 82 1.98 8.69 -22.38
C PHE A 82 1.37 9.96 -21.77
N TYR A 83 1.75 11.14 -22.28
CA TYR A 83 1.26 12.40 -21.75
C TYR A 83 -0.22 12.68 -22.02
N ALA A 84 -0.84 11.94 -22.95
CA ALA A 84 -2.29 11.95 -23.12
C ALA A 84 -3.04 11.22 -21.99
N TYR A 85 -2.37 10.32 -21.25
CA TYR A 85 -2.96 9.57 -20.14
C TYR A 85 -2.44 10.00 -18.77
N PHE A 86 -1.19 10.43 -18.67
CA PHE A 86 -0.52 10.73 -17.41
C PHE A 86 0.20 12.06 -17.47
N ARG A 87 0.06 12.86 -16.41
CA ARG A 87 0.76 14.15 -16.29
C ARG A 87 2.26 13.97 -16.10
N ASP A 88 2.64 13.00 -15.27
CA ASP A 88 4.01 12.70 -14.89
C ASP A 88 4.14 11.23 -14.42
N LYS A 89 5.33 10.84 -13.94
CA LYS A 89 5.59 9.49 -13.41
C LYS A 89 4.80 9.18 -12.13
N ARG A 90 4.54 10.20 -11.30
CA ARG A 90 3.78 10.05 -10.05
C ARG A 90 2.33 9.71 -10.38
N ASP A 91 1.72 10.43 -11.34
CA ASP A 91 0.35 10.17 -11.81
C ASP A 91 0.19 8.75 -12.34
N LEU A 92 1.19 8.24 -13.08
CA LEU A 92 1.22 6.83 -13.48
C LEU A 92 1.21 5.88 -12.26
N VAL A 93 2.08 6.11 -11.27
CA VAL A 93 2.19 5.22 -10.09
C VAL A 93 0.93 5.24 -9.24
N LEU A 94 0.34 6.41 -9.01
CA LEU A 94 -0.94 6.52 -8.30
C LEU A 94 -2.04 5.75 -9.02
N ARG A 95 -2.10 5.88 -10.35
CA ARG A 95 -3.09 5.18 -11.16
C ARG A 95 -2.93 3.66 -11.16
N LEU A 96 -1.69 3.17 -11.14
CA LEU A 96 -1.40 1.75 -10.92
C LEU A 96 -1.77 1.33 -9.49
N GLY A 97 -1.48 2.20 -8.51
CA GLY A 97 -1.84 2.02 -7.10
C GLY A 97 -3.34 1.83 -6.89
N GLU A 98 -4.19 2.56 -7.61
CA GLU A 98 -5.65 2.35 -7.53
C GLU A 98 -6.08 0.95 -7.99
N ALA A 99 -5.38 0.34 -8.95
CA ALA A 99 -5.66 -1.04 -9.35
C ALA A 99 -5.27 -2.03 -8.26
N LEU A 100 -4.12 -1.81 -7.62
CA LEU A 100 -3.72 -2.55 -6.42
C LEU A 100 -4.76 -2.37 -5.30
N GLU A 101 -5.20 -1.14 -5.01
CA GLU A 101 -6.18 -0.86 -3.95
C GLU A 101 -7.49 -1.63 -4.19
N ARG A 102 -8.03 -1.61 -5.41
CA ARG A 102 -9.25 -2.35 -5.74
C ARG A 102 -9.09 -3.86 -5.52
N ASP A 103 -7.97 -4.43 -5.96
CA ASP A 103 -7.71 -5.86 -5.80
C ASP A 103 -7.50 -6.24 -4.33
N VAL A 104 -6.80 -5.40 -3.56
CA VAL A 104 -6.60 -5.58 -2.12
C VAL A 104 -7.92 -5.47 -1.37
N ALA A 105 -8.74 -4.47 -1.67
CA ALA A 105 -10.05 -4.28 -1.05
C ALA A 105 -10.97 -5.48 -1.34
N ALA A 106 -11.00 -5.97 -2.59
CA ALA A 106 -11.78 -7.16 -2.94
C ALA A 106 -11.25 -8.42 -2.24
N SER A 107 -9.93 -8.59 -2.16
CA SER A 107 -9.29 -9.75 -1.51
C SER A 107 -9.51 -9.77 0.01
N ALA A 108 -9.57 -8.60 0.64
CA ALA A 108 -9.78 -8.44 2.07
C ALA A 108 -11.23 -8.10 2.45
N ALA A 109 -12.19 -8.13 1.53
CA ALA A 109 -13.57 -7.72 1.78
C ALA A 109 -14.21 -8.41 3.00
N PRO A 110 -14.06 -9.74 3.23
CA PRO A 110 -14.61 -10.38 4.43
C PRO A 110 -14.09 -9.76 5.74
N TRP A 111 -12.82 -9.36 5.76
CA TRP A 111 -12.19 -8.70 6.90
C TRP A 111 -12.66 -7.25 7.02
N LEU A 112 -12.60 -6.48 5.93
CA LEU A 112 -12.88 -5.05 5.94
C LEU A 112 -14.36 -4.71 6.16
N GLU A 113 -15.28 -5.43 5.53
CA GLU A 113 -16.71 -5.07 5.52
C GLU A 113 -17.48 -5.69 6.69
N ALA A 114 -17.07 -6.88 7.12
CA ALA A 114 -17.81 -7.64 8.12
C ALA A 114 -17.01 -7.89 9.41
N SER A 115 -15.73 -7.51 9.47
CA SER A 115 -14.81 -7.96 10.54
C SER A 115 -14.88 -9.48 10.73
N GLN A 116 -15.09 -10.20 9.62
CA GLN A 116 -15.18 -11.66 9.53
C GLN A 116 -13.92 -12.21 8.83
N GLY A 117 -13.81 -13.53 8.73
CA GLY A 117 -12.65 -14.19 8.14
C GLY A 117 -11.50 -14.40 9.12
N SER A 118 -10.66 -15.38 8.81
CA SER A 118 -9.46 -15.68 9.60
C SER A 118 -8.31 -14.75 9.23
N PRO A 119 -7.42 -14.37 10.18
CA PRO A 119 -6.20 -13.64 9.82
C PRO A 119 -5.42 -14.35 8.72
N ARG A 120 -5.19 -15.66 8.83
CA ARG A 120 -4.49 -16.48 7.81
C ARG A 120 -5.02 -16.30 6.39
N SER A 121 -6.35 -16.44 6.20
CA SER A 121 -6.96 -16.35 4.86
C SER A 121 -6.88 -14.94 4.28
N THR A 122 -7.02 -13.92 5.12
CA THR A 122 -6.92 -12.51 4.69
C THR A 122 -5.48 -12.16 4.32
N LEU A 123 -4.50 -12.58 5.14
CA LEU A 123 -3.07 -12.37 4.88
C LEU A 123 -2.66 -13.00 3.53
N GLU A 124 -3.10 -14.23 3.26
CA GLU A 124 -2.83 -14.91 2.00
C GLU A 124 -3.43 -14.18 0.79
N ALA A 125 -4.71 -13.77 0.90
CA ALA A 125 -5.40 -13.08 -0.17
C ALA A 125 -4.75 -11.72 -0.49
N VAL A 126 -4.37 -10.96 0.55
CA VAL A 126 -3.68 -9.66 0.40
C VAL A 126 -2.27 -9.85 -0.17
N LEU A 127 -1.49 -10.82 0.32
CA LEU A 127 -0.17 -11.13 -0.24
C LEU A 127 -0.27 -11.55 -1.71
N GLY A 128 -1.28 -12.33 -2.08
CA GLY A 128 -1.59 -12.67 -3.46
C GLY A 128 -1.88 -11.44 -4.32
N ALA A 129 -2.64 -10.47 -3.80
CA ALA A 129 -2.87 -9.19 -4.49
C ALA A 129 -1.56 -8.39 -4.67
N PHE A 130 -0.75 -8.27 -3.61
CA PHE A 130 0.53 -7.58 -3.70
C PHE A 130 1.48 -8.27 -4.70
N THR A 131 1.47 -9.61 -4.77
CA THR A 131 2.27 -10.39 -5.71
C THR A 131 1.87 -10.12 -7.16
N ARG A 132 0.56 -10.08 -7.47
CA ARG A 132 0.05 -9.72 -8.79
C ARG A 132 0.47 -8.30 -9.21
N HIS A 133 0.58 -7.39 -8.24
CA HIS A 133 0.94 -5.99 -8.43
C HIS A 133 2.37 -5.66 -7.98
N ARG A 134 3.29 -6.63 -7.97
CA ARG A 134 4.62 -6.50 -7.33
C ARG A 134 5.45 -5.30 -7.80
N SER A 135 5.39 -4.97 -9.09
CA SER A 135 6.13 -3.83 -9.67
C SER A 135 5.54 -2.51 -9.20
N THR A 136 4.21 -2.42 -9.13
CA THR A 136 3.47 -1.29 -8.56
C THR A 136 3.77 -1.12 -7.08
N VAL A 137 3.69 -2.20 -6.29
CA VAL A 137 4.01 -2.18 -4.84
C VAL A 137 5.42 -1.66 -4.63
N ARG A 138 6.40 -2.18 -5.37
CA ARG A 138 7.79 -1.71 -5.28
C ARG A 138 7.92 -0.23 -5.62
N ALA A 139 7.30 0.23 -6.71
CA ALA A 139 7.37 1.63 -7.12
C ALA A 139 6.70 2.56 -6.10
N LEU A 140 5.56 2.15 -5.52
CA LEU A 140 4.88 2.86 -4.44
C LEU A 140 5.79 2.97 -3.21
N VAL A 141 6.24 1.84 -2.66
CA VAL A 141 7.07 1.79 -1.44
C VAL A 141 8.35 2.63 -1.58
N GLU A 142 8.99 2.59 -2.74
CA GLU A 142 10.15 3.45 -3.01
C GLU A 142 9.77 4.94 -3.02
N THR A 143 8.64 5.28 -3.63
CA THR A 143 8.20 6.66 -3.83
C THR A 143 7.63 7.30 -2.55
N VAL A 144 7.07 6.51 -1.64
CA VAL A 144 6.56 6.97 -0.33
C VAL A 144 7.62 7.77 0.46
N SER A 145 8.91 7.47 0.31
CA SER A 145 9.96 8.17 1.07
C SER A 145 10.24 9.60 0.60
N TYR A 146 9.81 9.99 -0.60
CA TYR A 146 10.12 11.30 -1.18
C TYR A 146 8.96 12.02 -1.87
N ASP A 147 7.78 11.40 -2.00
CA ASP A 147 6.58 12.02 -2.58
C ASP A 147 5.40 11.97 -1.61
N ALA A 148 4.94 13.14 -1.17
CA ALA A 148 3.91 13.27 -0.15
C ALA A 148 2.52 12.78 -0.62
N GLU A 149 2.22 12.86 -1.92
CA GLU A 149 0.93 12.45 -2.47
C GLU A 149 0.85 10.93 -2.55
N VAL A 150 1.94 10.28 -2.97
CA VAL A 150 2.07 8.81 -2.94
C VAL A 150 2.09 8.29 -1.50
N ALA A 151 2.77 8.99 -0.58
CA ALA A 151 2.73 8.65 0.84
C ALA A 151 1.30 8.72 1.40
N ALA A 152 0.56 9.78 1.08
CA ALA A 152 -0.84 9.92 1.51
C ALA A 152 -1.72 8.79 0.96
N PHE A 153 -1.57 8.43 -0.32
CA PHE A 153 -2.27 7.29 -0.91
C PHE A 153 -1.96 5.98 -0.19
N TRP A 154 -0.67 5.69 0.06
CA TRP A 154 -0.24 4.47 0.74
C TRP A 154 -0.77 4.39 2.18
N HIS A 155 -0.75 5.50 2.92
CA HIS A 155 -1.32 5.58 4.26
C HIS A 155 -2.83 5.36 4.26
N LEU A 156 -3.58 5.97 3.34
CA LEU A 156 -5.03 5.79 3.23
C LEU A 156 -5.43 4.35 2.94
N LEU A 157 -4.65 3.64 2.12
CA LEU A 157 -4.86 2.22 1.86
C LEU A 157 -4.74 1.38 3.14
N HIS A 158 -3.71 1.65 3.96
CA HIS A 158 -3.46 0.91 5.22
C HIS A 158 -4.37 1.33 6.37
N GLU A 159 -4.82 2.59 6.39
CA GLU A 159 -5.72 3.14 7.40
C GLU A 159 -7.02 2.32 7.51
N ARG A 160 -7.54 1.83 6.37
CA ARG A 160 -8.73 0.96 6.33
C ARG A 160 -8.51 -0.36 7.07
N PHE A 161 -7.31 -0.92 6.98
CA PHE A 161 -6.94 -2.15 7.71
C PHE A 161 -6.73 -1.87 9.19
N LEU A 162 -6.12 -0.72 9.52
CA LEU A 162 -5.90 -0.29 10.90
C LEU A 162 -7.23 -0.16 11.65
N GLN A 163 -8.20 0.56 11.06
CA GLN A 163 -9.54 0.73 11.65
C GLN A 163 -10.25 -0.63 11.84
N SER A 164 -10.18 -1.50 10.84
CA SER A 164 -10.77 -2.84 10.94
C SER A 164 -10.10 -3.71 12.02
N ALA A 165 -8.77 -3.64 12.14
CA ALA A 165 -8.03 -4.35 13.18
C ALA A 165 -8.35 -3.83 14.59
N GLU A 166 -8.39 -2.51 14.77
CA GLU A 166 -8.75 -1.87 16.05
C GLU A 166 -10.16 -2.28 16.51
N LEU A 167 -11.14 -2.25 15.59
CA LEU A 167 -12.51 -2.69 15.86
C LEU A 167 -12.55 -4.14 16.31
N ARG A 168 -11.78 -5.02 15.66
CA ARG A 168 -11.74 -6.45 16.00
C ARG A 168 -11.08 -6.68 17.37
N ILE A 169 -9.96 -6.05 17.64
CA ILE A 169 -9.28 -6.12 18.95
C ILE A 169 -10.22 -5.67 20.07
N THR A 170 -10.92 -4.54 19.87
CA THR A 170 -11.88 -4.02 20.85
C THR A 170 -13.05 -4.97 21.09
N ARG A 171 -13.52 -5.66 20.03
CA ARG A 171 -14.62 -6.63 20.12
C ARG A 171 -14.22 -7.88 20.90
N GLU A 172 -13.05 -8.44 20.60
CA GLU A 172 -12.58 -9.70 21.21
C GLU A 172 -12.00 -9.50 22.62
N ALA A 173 -11.59 -8.27 22.99
CA ALA A 173 -11.16 -7.91 24.33
C ALA A 173 -12.04 -6.81 24.95
N PRO A 174 -13.28 -7.12 25.40
CA PRO A 174 -14.16 -6.12 26.00
C PRO A 174 -13.51 -5.42 27.20
N GLY A 175 -13.48 -4.09 27.16
CA GLY A 175 -12.89 -3.27 28.23
C GLY A 175 -11.39 -2.97 28.07
N ILE A 176 -10.76 -3.38 26.96
CA ILE A 176 -9.43 -2.89 26.58
C ILE A 176 -9.43 -1.36 26.47
N ASP A 177 -8.34 -0.75 26.91
CA ASP A 177 -8.10 0.68 26.71
C ASP A 177 -8.05 1.00 25.19
N PRO A 178 -8.79 2.01 24.70
CA PRO A 178 -8.80 2.37 23.28
C PRO A 178 -7.43 2.71 22.70
N GLU A 179 -6.56 3.39 23.45
CA GLU A 179 -5.20 3.72 22.99
C GLU A 179 -4.35 2.46 22.87
N VAL A 180 -4.55 1.47 23.75
CA VAL A 180 -3.88 0.18 23.66
C VAL A 180 -4.38 -0.63 22.47
N ALA A 181 -5.69 -0.62 22.19
CA ALA A 181 -6.26 -1.28 21.02
C ALA A 181 -5.71 -0.67 19.71
N LEU A 182 -5.68 0.67 19.63
CA LEU A 182 -5.11 1.41 18.51
C LEU A 182 -3.61 1.09 18.33
N ALA A 183 -2.82 1.12 19.40
CA ALA A 183 -1.39 0.81 19.33
C ALA A 183 -1.14 -0.62 18.84
N ARG A 184 -1.94 -1.60 19.29
CA ARG A 184 -1.87 -2.99 18.81
C ARG A 184 -2.20 -3.08 17.32
N ALA A 185 -3.31 -2.48 16.90
CA ALA A 185 -3.71 -2.45 15.48
C ALA A 185 -2.63 -1.81 14.60
N TYR A 186 -2.09 -0.68 15.04
CA TYR A 186 -1.02 0.04 14.35
C TYR A 186 0.21 -0.85 14.14
N VAL A 187 0.70 -1.51 15.20
CA VAL A 187 1.87 -2.40 15.11
C VAL A 187 1.59 -3.56 14.17
N LEU A 188 0.43 -4.22 14.29
CA LEU A 188 0.10 -5.38 13.46
C LEU A 188 0.04 -5.04 11.96
N VAL A 189 -0.62 -3.92 11.62
CA VAL A 189 -0.78 -3.51 10.22
C VAL A 189 0.55 -3.12 9.60
N TRP A 190 1.34 -2.27 10.27
CA TRP A 190 2.62 -1.80 9.73
C TRP A 190 3.71 -2.88 9.76
N MET A 191 3.70 -3.78 10.74
CA MET A 191 4.57 -4.95 10.72
C MET A 191 4.23 -5.85 9.52
N THR A 192 2.94 -6.12 9.28
CA THR A 192 2.50 -6.98 8.16
C THR A 192 2.86 -6.38 6.82
N GLU A 193 2.59 -5.09 6.63
CA GLU A 193 3.00 -4.33 5.42
C GLU A 193 4.51 -4.50 5.18
N ARG A 194 5.33 -4.22 6.19
CA ARG A 194 6.79 -4.28 6.06
C ARG A 194 7.30 -5.69 5.75
N VAL A 195 6.69 -6.71 6.35
CA VAL A 195 7.02 -8.12 6.09
C VAL A 195 6.67 -8.51 4.66
N PHE A 196 5.50 -8.10 4.16
CA PHE A 196 5.09 -8.38 2.77
C PHE A 196 6.00 -7.67 1.76
N THR A 197 6.31 -6.39 1.97
CA THR A 197 7.15 -5.63 1.05
C THR A 197 8.60 -6.12 1.05
N GLU A 198 9.13 -6.57 2.19
CA GLU A 198 10.43 -7.26 2.25
C GLU A 198 10.39 -8.59 1.51
N HIS A 199 9.38 -9.42 1.77
CA HIS A 199 9.27 -10.77 1.19
C HIS A 199 9.18 -10.71 -0.34
N LEU A 200 8.40 -9.78 -0.89
CA LEU A 200 8.27 -9.57 -2.34
C LEU A 200 9.55 -9.06 -3.00
N SER A 201 10.36 -8.33 -2.23
CA SER A 201 11.61 -7.75 -2.71
C SER A 201 12.76 -8.74 -2.65
N SER A 202 12.84 -9.51 -1.56
CA SER A 202 13.94 -10.43 -1.23
C SER A 202 13.44 -11.57 -0.32
N PRO A 203 12.79 -12.60 -0.89
CA PRO A 203 12.24 -13.70 -0.10
C PRO A 203 13.36 -14.51 0.54
N ARG A 204 13.34 -14.64 1.88
CA ARG A 204 14.30 -15.42 2.67
C ARG A 204 13.71 -16.65 3.35
N VAL A 205 12.39 -16.71 3.42
CA VAL A 205 11.61 -17.79 4.05
C VAL A 205 10.52 -18.23 3.11
N ASP A 206 10.04 -19.46 3.28
CA ASP A 206 8.89 -19.99 2.55
C ASP A 206 7.63 -19.13 2.82
N GLU A 207 6.83 -18.90 1.79
CA GLU A 207 5.62 -18.06 1.85
C GLU A 207 4.59 -18.64 2.84
N GLY A 208 4.37 -19.96 2.81
CA GLY A 208 3.45 -20.61 3.74
C GLY A 208 3.89 -20.45 5.18
N ARG A 209 5.18 -20.66 5.46
CA ARG A 209 5.76 -20.45 6.81
C ARG A 209 5.69 -19.00 7.28
N LEU A 210 5.87 -18.04 6.38
CA LEU A 210 5.71 -16.61 6.69
C LEU A 210 4.27 -16.30 7.07
N LEU A 211 3.30 -16.79 6.30
CA LEU A 211 1.88 -16.57 6.57
C LEU A 211 1.42 -17.24 7.86
N ASP A 212 1.94 -18.44 8.18
CA ASP A 212 1.66 -19.12 9.45
C ASP A 212 2.21 -18.33 10.66
N ALA A 213 3.42 -17.78 10.55
CA ALA A 213 4.01 -16.95 11.60
C ALA A 213 3.23 -15.65 11.82
N LEU A 214 2.82 -14.97 10.74
CA LEU A 214 1.98 -13.77 10.84
C LEU A 214 0.61 -14.12 11.45
N ASP A 215 -0.04 -15.20 11.02
CA ASP A 215 -1.33 -15.63 11.58
C ASP A 215 -1.25 -15.87 13.09
N ALA A 216 -0.17 -16.52 13.57
CA ALA A 216 0.04 -16.73 14.99
C ALA A 216 0.17 -15.40 15.78
N VAL A 217 0.94 -14.44 15.25
CA VAL A 217 1.09 -13.10 15.87
C VAL A 217 -0.23 -12.34 15.90
N TRP A 218 -0.98 -12.37 14.80
CA TRP A 218 -2.29 -11.73 14.70
C TRP A 218 -3.31 -12.33 15.67
N LYS A 219 -3.36 -13.66 15.78
CA LYS A 219 -4.25 -14.35 16.74
C LYS A 219 -3.92 -13.97 18.18
N LEU A 220 -2.65 -14.03 18.57
CA LEU A 220 -2.22 -13.67 19.92
C LEU A 220 -2.59 -12.22 20.29
N ALA A 221 -2.52 -11.31 19.31
CA ALA A 221 -2.79 -9.90 19.56
C ALA A 221 -4.29 -9.55 19.59
N ILE A 222 -5.13 -10.30 18.86
CA ILE A 222 -6.59 -10.12 18.81
C ILE A 222 -7.28 -10.85 19.98
N GLU A 223 -6.84 -12.06 20.30
CA GLU A 223 -7.42 -12.93 21.33
C GLU A 223 -6.41 -13.10 22.48
N PRO A 224 -6.15 -12.05 23.30
CA PRO A 224 -5.27 -12.22 24.46
C PRO A 224 -5.94 -13.17 25.47
N GLU A 225 -5.16 -14.14 25.96
CA GLU A 225 -5.58 -15.15 26.96
C GLU A 225 -6.33 -14.58 28.18
#